data_AF-A0A0M6XPC2-F1
#
_entry.id   AF-A0A0M6XPC2-F1
#
_cell.length_a   1.000
_cell.length_b   1.000
_cell.length_c   1.000
_cell.angle_alpha   90.00
_cell.angle_beta   90.00
_cell.angle_gamma   90.00
#
_symmetry.space_group_name_H-M   'P 1'
#
loop_
_entity.id
_entity.type
_entity.pdbx_description
1 polymer ?
#
loop_
_entity_poly.entity_id
_entity_poly.type
_entity_poly.pdbx_seq_one_letter_code
_entity_poly.pdbx_strand_id
1 'polypeptide(L)' 'MASTFYGNTATSATLRDRVAARLDTARIGLGNWRTYRRTLNELSALSNRDLADLGLSRSMIRAIALEAAYGK' A
#
# COMPACT_ATOMS: atom_id res chain seq x y z
N MET A 1 16.58 20.61 43.68
CA MET A 1 17.09 19.30 43.25
C MET A 1 16.14 18.75 42.20
N ALA A 2 16.47 18.89 40.92
CA ALA A 2 15.61 18.48 39.81
C ALA A 2 15.93 17.04 39.41
N SER A 3 15.04 16.09 39.71
CA SER A 3 15.12 14.72 39.22
C SER A 3 14.38 14.61 37.88
N THR A 4 15.01 15.05 36.79
CA THR A 4 14.52 14.74 35.46
C THR A 4 14.94 13.31 35.11
N PHE A 5 14.04 12.37 35.35
CA PHE A 5 14.17 11.02 34.80
C PHE A 5 13.96 11.09 33.28
N TYR A 6 15.05 11.19 32.52
CA TYR A 6 15.05 10.77 31.12
C TYR A 6 15.02 9.24 31.11
N GLY A 7 13.80 8.69 31.15
CA GLY A 7 13.55 7.28 30.92
C GLY A 7 14.07 6.91 29.55
N ASN A 8 15.26 6.31 29.54
CA ASN A 8 15.88 5.65 28.42
C ASN A 8 14.95 4.53 27.94
N THR A 9 14.08 4.82 26.96
CA THR A 9 13.41 3.80 26.15
C THR A 9 14.42 3.21 25.16
N ALA A 10 15.55 2.75 25.66
CA ALA A 10 16.30 1.71 24.97
C ALA A 10 15.50 0.40 25.13
N THR A 11 14.35 0.33 24.46
CA THR A 11 13.73 -0.95 24.16
C THR A 11 14.76 -1.71 23.35
N SER A 12 15.38 -2.68 24.00
CA SER A 12 16.23 -3.68 23.36
C SER A 12 15.33 -4.44 22.39
N ALA A 13 15.17 -3.91 21.17
CA ALA A 13 14.25 -4.42 20.17
C ALA A 13 14.61 -5.88 19.92
N THR A 14 13.79 -6.76 20.47
CA THR A 14 14.03 -8.19 20.45
C THR A 14 13.93 -8.67 19.00
N LEU A 15 14.52 -9.82 18.69
CA LEU A 15 14.38 -10.43 17.35
C LEU A 15 12.91 -10.59 16.96
N ARG A 16 12.03 -10.81 17.95
CA ARG A 16 10.58 -10.88 17.76
C ARG A 16 9.98 -9.54 17.31
N ASP A 17 10.39 -8.44 17.91
CA ASP A 17 9.91 -7.09 17.53
C ASP A 17 10.31 -6.74 16.09
N ARG A 18 11.51 -7.18 15.67
CA ARG A 18 12.00 -6.99 14.29
C ARG A 18 11.20 -7.81 13.27
N VAL A 19 10.85 -9.05 13.61
CA VAL A 19 10.01 -9.90 12.77
C VAL A 19 8.59 -9.35 12.70
N ALA A 20 8.01 -8.92 13.82
CA ALA A 20 6.68 -8.29 13.86
C ALA A 20 6.63 -7.05 12.95
N ALA A 21 7.60 -6.14 13.08
CA ALA A 21 7.69 -4.94 12.23
C ALA A 21 7.84 -5.27 10.72
N ARG A 22 8.55 -6.36 10.37
CA ARG A 22 8.65 -6.84 8.99
C ARG A 22 7.33 -7.41 8.46
N LEU A 23 6.57 -8.10 9.30
CA LEU A 23 5.26 -8.65 8.92
C LEU A 23 4.23 -7.54 8.71
N ASP A 24 4.25 -6.49 9.53
CA ASP A 24 3.31 -5.38 9.38
C ASP A 24 3.54 -4.58 8.09
N THR A 25 4.81 -4.34 7.74
CA THR A 25 5.16 -3.73 6.44
C THR A 25 4.82 -4.64 5.26
N ALA A 26 5.00 -5.96 5.41
CA ALA A 26 4.60 -6.93 4.39
C ALA A 26 3.08 -6.99 4.19
N ARG A 27 2.28 -6.86 5.25
CA ARG A 27 0.80 -6.83 5.18
C ARG A 27 0.30 -5.65 4.35
N ILE A 28 0.88 -4.47 4.55
CA ILE A 28 0.56 -3.27 3.76
C ILE A 28 0.90 -3.51 2.28
N GLY A 29 2.09 -4.06 1.99
CA GLY A 29 2.49 -4.38 0.63
C GLY A 29 1.56 -5.38 -0.08
N LEU A 30 1.12 -6.42 0.63
CA LEU A 30 0.16 -7.40 0.10
C LEU A 30 -1.22 -6.79 -0.15
N GLY A 31 -1.69 -5.91 0.74
CA GLY A 31 -2.94 -5.16 0.55
C GLY A 31 -2.90 -4.33 -0.74
N ASN A 32 -1.86 -3.52 -0.89
CA ASN A 32 -1.68 -2.67 -2.07
C ASN A 32 -1.57 -3.48 -3.36
N TRP A 33 -0.81 -4.59 -3.35
CA TRP A 33 -0.71 -5.48 -4.51
C TRP A 33 -2.04 -6.12 -4.90
N ARG A 34 -2.88 -6.49 -3.92
CA ARG A 34 -4.23 -7.00 -4.18
C ARG A 34 -5.11 -5.94 -4.83
N THR A 35 -5.09 -4.70 -4.31
CA THR A 35 -5.81 -3.57 -4.90
C THR A 35 -5.37 -3.32 -6.33
N TYR A 36 -4.05 -3.21 -6.57
CA TYR A 36 -3.47 -3.03 -7.90
C TYR A 36 -3.98 -4.08 -8.90
N ARG A 37 -3.86 -5.37 -8.55
CA ARG A 37 -4.27 -6.45 -9.45
C ARG A 37 -5.76 -6.48 -9.69
N ARG A 38 -6.56 -6.19 -8.67
CA ARG A 38 -8.01 -6.12 -8.79
C ARG A 38 -8.41 -5.00 -9.76
N THR A 39 -7.96 -3.77 -9.52
CA THR A 39 -8.26 -2.61 -10.36
C THR A 39 -7.78 -2.82 -11.79
N LEU A 40 -6.58 -3.36 -11.98
CA LEU A 40 -6.04 -3.64 -13.31
C LEU A 40 -6.89 -4.67 -14.06
N ASN A 41 -7.30 -5.76 -13.41
CA ASN A 41 -8.13 -6.78 -14.04
C ASN A 41 -9.53 -6.25 -14.37
N GLU A 42 -10.17 -5.53 -13.45
CA GLU A 42 -11.50 -4.94 -13.65
C GLU A 42 -11.49 -3.95 -14.82
N LEU A 43 -10.55 -3.00 -14.85
CA LEU A 43 -10.45 -2.03 -15.94
C LEU A 43 -10.02 -2.65 -17.27
N SER A 44 -9.15 -3.67 -17.24
CA SER A 44 -8.71 -4.34 -18.47
C SER A 44 -9.82 -5.17 -19.11
N ALA A 45 -10.76 -5.67 -18.31
CA ALA A 45 -11.93 -6.43 -18.76
C ALA A 45 -12.99 -5.54 -19.43
N LEU A 46 -12.98 -4.23 -19.19
CA LEU A 46 -13.87 -3.29 -19.84
C LEU A 46 -13.60 -3.18 -21.35
N SER A 47 -14.64 -2.91 -22.13
CA SER A 47 -14.50 -2.65 -23.56
C SER A 47 -13.92 -1.25 -23.81
N ASN A 48 -13.45 -1.00 -25.03
CA ASN A 48 -12.98 0.35 -25.40
C ASN A 48 -14.09 1.41 -25.28
N ARG A 49 -15.35 1.02 -25.46
CA ARG A 49 -16.49 1.91 -25.32
C ARG A 49 -16.74 2.25 -23.84
N ASP A 50 -16.79 1.25 -22.97
CA ASP A 50 -17.00 1.48 -21.54
C ASP A 50 -15.86 2.35 -20.96
N LEU A 51 -14.62 2.13 -21.41
CA LEU A 51 -13.50 2.99 -21.05
C LEU A 51 -13.69 4.42 -21.58
N ALA A 52 -14.14 4.58 -22.83
CA ALA A 52 -14.40 5.91 -23.40
C ALA A 52 -15.55 6.65 -22.70
N ASP A 53 -16.59 5.93 -22.29
CA ASP A 53 -17.72 6.49 -21.52
C ASP A 53 -17.26 6.98 -20.13
N LEU A 54 -16.23 6.35 -19.57
CA LEU A 54 -15.55 6.81 -18.35
C LEU A 54 -14.48 7.90 -18.61
N GLY A 55 -14.23 8.26 -19.87
CA GLY A 55 -13.17 9.21 -20.25
C GLY A 55 -11.75 8.64 -20.12
N LEU A 56 -11.59 7.32 -20.12
CA LEU A 56 -10.32 6.62 -19.92
C LEU A 56 -9.78 6.01 -21.22
N SER A 57 -8.45 5.97 -21.32
CA SER A 57 -7.75 5.23 -22.38
C SER A 57 -7.06 3.98 -21.80
N ARG A 58 -6.85 2.93 -22.62
CA ARG A 58 -6.22 1.68 -22.15
C ARG A 58 -4.82 1.88 -21.55
N SER A 59 -4.06 2.88 -22.02
CA SER A 59 -2.74 3.20 -21.47
C SER A 59 -2.82 3.75 -20.03
N MET A 60 -3.94 4.38 -19.65
CA MET A 60 -4.14 4.93 -18.31
C MET A 60 -4.43 3.85 -17.26
N ILE A 61 -4.94 2.68 -17.65
CA ILE A 61 -5.33 1.60 -16.74
C ILE A 61 -4.22 1.27 -15.75
N ARG A 62 -2.97 1.16 -16.23
CA ARG A 62 -1.83 0.81 -15.38
C ARG A 62 -1.49 1.94 -14.39
N ALA A 63 -1.60 3.20 -14.80
CA ALA A 63 -1.37 4.35 -13.94
C ALA A 63 -2.44 4.43 -12.84
N ILE A 64 -3.72 4.29 -13.20
CA ILE A 64 -4.85 4.31 -12.27
C ILE A 64 -4.78 3.15 -11.28
N ALA A 65 -4.44 1.93 -11.74
CA ALA A 65 -4.28 0.80 -10.83
C ALA A 65 -3.14 1.02 -9.83
N LEU A 66 -2.04 1.67 -10.22
CA LEU A 66 -0.95 2.05 -9.31
C LEU A 66 -1.40 3.13 -8.34
N GLU A 67 -2.12 4.14 -8.80
CA GLU A 67 -2.69 5.19 -7.96
C GLU A 67 -3.69 4.64 -6.94
N ALA A 68 -4.60 3.75 -7.34
CA ALA A 68 -5.53 3.09 -6.42
C ALA A 68 -4.82 2.23 -5.34
N ALA A 69 -3.64 1.68 -5.66
CA ALA A 69 -2.89 0.82 -4.76
C ALA A 69 -1.91 1.56 -3.85
N TYR A 70 -1.34 2.68 -4.31
CA TYR A 70 -0.23 3.36 -3.66
C TYR A 70 -0.44 4.87 -3.47
N GLY A 71 -1.40 5.47 -4.17
CA GLY A 71 -1.89 6.83 -3.94
C GLY A 71 -2.66 6.85 -2.62
N LYS A 72 -2.21 7.67 -1.68
CA LYS A 72 -2.84 7.85 -0.38
C LYS A 72 -3.64 9.13 -0.36
#